data_AF-A0A954HGN3-F1
#
_entry.id   AF-A0A954HGN3-F1
#
_cell.length_a   1.000
_cell.length_b   1.000
_cell.length_c   1.000
_cell.angle_alpha   90.00
_cell.angle_beta   90.00
_cell.angle_gamma   90.00
#
_symmetry.space_group_name_H-M   'P 1'
#
loop_
_entity.id
_entity.type
_entity.pdbx_description
1 polymer ?
#
loop_
_entity_poly.entity_id
_entity_poly.type
_entity_poly.pdbx_seq_one_letter_code
_entity_poly.pdbx_strand_id
1 'polypeptide(L)'
;MPKFFPALLACTLLLSTAFADDTPPPIRVLLVTGGCCHDYTIQKQLLSKGLEERAHVDVEVVQQGGTVTNSKIELYERADWAEGFDIVIHDECFSDVKDIAWVDNILKPHREGLPGVVLHCAMHCYRDGREEWFNFCGVTSHRHGAHYPHEVLNRDAAHPIMREFGAGWANPAGELYWIEKLGEHAHPLASAKNREKGNEEVCVWTNQFGKARVFGTTLGHHNETVGSPVYLDLITRGVLWATNHLDDPRYLKKSSAGPKLVPKNLALGSKATASSEETGKNNFAPNAVDGNAQTRWCASNGSAPQWLQIDLGEPTNLKGASIKWESDNTVYKYILEGAINEGNWIPLVDESEKGRNGVHEFEFNAPDIQYVRVTFLGSNTGGWGSIWELSLHGDEFVEVDPEKAAREAEAAVLADVGAPEGFDMTLFAKPPAVNYPVFVASAPDGTVYVSVDKNGSLDRDANRGAIYRLRDLDGDGRADESKLFVANVDSPRGIVWDHDRLYVMHPPHLSAYIDHDRDGIADEEQVLVKDIAFGFADRPADHTSNGVTLGIDGWLYLAIGDFGFMQAEGADGTKLQFRSGGVVRVRPDGTGLEVYSRGTRNILEVAMDPLLNGFTRDNTND
;
A
#
# COMPACT_ATOMS: atom_id res chain seq x y z
N MET A 1 17.88 84.01 -3.49
CA MET A 1 16.41 83.84 -3.42
C MET A 1 16.01 83.05 -4.67
N PRO A 2 15.23 81.94 -4.61
CA PRO A 2 14.03 81.70 -3.78
C PRO A 2 14.12 80.41 -2.91
N LYS A 3 13.64 80.44 -1.65
CA LYS A 3 12.32 79.98 -1.13
C LYS A 3 12.18 78.45 -1.00
N PHE A 4 12.48 77.98 0.20
CA PHE A 4 12.10 76.68 0.78
C PHE A 4 10.58 76.59 0.97
N PHE A 5 9.99 75.45 0.59
CA PHE A 5 8.65 75.01 1.03
C PHE A 5 8.83 73.79 1.95
N PRO A 6 8.12 73.68 3.09
CA PRO A 6 8.27 72.56 4.01
C PRO A 6 7.45 71.35 3.55
N ALA A 7 8.03 70.17 3.67
CA ALA A 7 7.35 68.89 3.44
C ALA A 7 6.38 68.59 4.59
N LEU A 8 5.11 68.37 4.25
CA LEU A 8 4.07 67.92 5.17
C LEU A 8 4.22 66.39 5.36
N LEU A 9 4.51 65.95 6.58
CA LEU A 9 4.59 64.54 6.94
C LEU A 9 3.17 64.00 7.16
N ALA A 10 2.66 63.20 6.22
CA ALA A 10 1.39 62.50 6.36
C ALA A 10 1.58 61.26 7.23
N CYS A 11 0.98 61.28 8.43
CA CYS A 11 0.96 60.17 9.37
C CYS A 11 -0.24 59.26 9.03
N THR A 12 0.00 58.17 8.32
CA THR A 12 -1.01 57.13 8.06
C THR A 12 -1.16 56.26 9.31
N LEU A 13 -2.26 56.45 10.06
CA LEU A 13 -2.72 55.48 11.04
C LEU A 13 -3.22 54.23 10.31
N LEU A 14 -2.45 53.14 10.39
CA LEU A 14 -2.93 51.79 10.11
C LEU A 14 -3.78 51.34 11.30
N LEU A 15 -5.11 51.37 11.13
CA LEU A 15 -6.01 50.62 12.01
C LEU A 15 -5.85 49.13 11.69
N SER A 16 -5.15 48.40 12.56
CA SER A 16 -5.19 46.94 12.57
C SER A 16 -6.52 46.48 13.16
N THR A 17 -7.46 46.07 12.32
CA THR A 17 -8.60 45.26 12.75
C THR A 17 -8.05 43.88 13.12
N ALA A 18 -7.91 43.60 14.41
CA ALA A 18 -7.74 42.23 14.88
C ALA A 18 -9.05 41.48 14.56
N PHE A 19 -9.02 40.59 13.57
CA PHE A 19 -10.07 39.59 13.40
C PHE A 19 -10.01 38.67 14.62
N ALA A 20 -11.14 38.52 15.32
CA ALA A 20 -11.28 37.48 16.32
C ALA A 20 -11.13 36.12 15.64
N ASP A 21 -10.36 35.24 16.25
CA ASP A 21 -10.13 33.87 15.80
C ASP A 21 -11.46 33.08 15.95
N ASP A 22 -12.13 32.80 14.84
CA ASP A 22 -13.46 32.13 14.78
C ASP A 22 -13.33 30.60 14.82
N THR A 23 -12.24 30.10 15.42
CA THR A 23 -11.91 28.68 15.52
C THR A 23 -12.81 28.03 16.59
N PRO A 24 -13.64 27.03 16.24
CA PRO A 24 -14.53 26.36 17.20
C PRO A 24 -13.70 25.55 18.22
N PRO A 25 -14.26 25.20 19.39
CA PRO A 25 -13.54 24.35 20.34
C PRO A 25 -13.24 22.97 19.74
N PRO A 26 -12.13 22.33 20.13
CA PRO A 26 -11.78 21.00 19.65
C PRO A 26 -12.79 19.96 20.16
N ILE A 27 -13.02 18.92 19.36
CA ILE A 27 -13.80 17.76 19.79
C ILE A 27 -13.01 17.04 20.87
N ARG A 28 -13.62 16.86 22.04
CA ARG A 28 -13.04 16.12 23.16
C ARG A 28 -13.20 14.62 22.93
N VAL A 29 -12.10 13.92 22.70
CA VAL A 29 -12.06 12.48 22.43
C VAL A 29 -11.50 11.74 23.64
N LEU A 30 -12.22 10.72 24.13
CA LEU A 30 -11.69 9.78 25.12
C LEU A 30 -11.24 8.50 24.41
N LEU A 31 -9.93 8.21 24.43
CA LEU A 31 -9.37 6.95 23.93
C LEU A 31 -9.17 5.99 25.10
N VAL A 32 -10.02 4.96 25.18
CA VAL A 32 -9.89 3.87 26.16
C VAL A 32 -9.12 2.73 25.52
N THR A 33 -8.05 2.27 26.17
CA THR A 33 -7.16 1.25 25.60
C THR A 33 -6.53 0.33 26.66
N GLY A 34 -6.12 -0.88 26.26
CA GLY A 34 -5.45 -1.85 27.13
C GLY A 34 -6.03 -3.27 27.09
N GLY A 35 -5.36 -4.22 27.74
CA GLY A 35 -5.70 -5.64 27.72
C GLY A 35 -4.59 -6.53 27.13
N CYS A 36 -4.93 -7.76 26.78
CA CYS A 36 -3.97 -8.84 26.53
C CYS A 36 -3.21 -8.84 25.21
N CYS A 37 -3.78 -8.24 24.16
CA CYS A 37 -3.68 -8.88 22.85
C CYS A 37 -3.05 -7.99 21.76
N HIS A 38 -2.77 -6.73 22.05
CA HIS A 38 -2.10 -5.78 21.14
C HIS A 38 -1.10 -4.91 21.88
N ASP A 39 -0.25 -4.23 21.13
CA ASP A 39 0.66 -3.21 21.66
C ASP A 39 -0.06 -1.88 21.88
N TYR A 40 -0.92 -1.86 22.89
CA TYR A 40 -1.65 -0.67 23.30
C TYR A 40 -0.73 0.48 23.75
N THR A 41 0.53 0.20 24.09
CA THR A 41 1.48 1.23 24.51
C THR A 41 1.91 2.10 23.34
N ILE A 42 2.15 1.49 22.17
CA ILE A 42 2.46 2.21 20.94
C ILE A 42 1.18 2.66 20.24
N GLN A 43 0.17 1.80 20.10
CA GLN A 43 -1.06 2.13 19.38
C GLN A 43 -1.78 3.36 19.94
N LYS A 44 -1.81 3.54 21.27
CA LYS A 44 -2.39 4.74 21.87
C LYS A 44 -1.70 6.03 21.42
N GLN A 45 -0.39 5.99 21.18
CA GLN A 45 0.37 7.15 20.73
C GLN A 45 0.13 7.42 19.25
N LEU A 46 0.09 6.36 18.43
CA LEU A 46 -0.22 6.45 17.01
C LEU A 46 -1.62 7.03 16.77
N LEU A 47 -2.61 6.53 17.51
CA LEU A 47 -4.00 6.98 17.42
C LEU A 47 -4.15 8.43 17.91
N SER A 48 -3.72 8.74 19.14
CA SER A 48 -3.88 10.11 19.71
C SER A 48 -3.20 11.17 18.84
N LYS A 49 -1.90 11.00 18.53
CA LYS A 49 -1.15 11.96 17.71
C LYS A 49 -1.69 11.99 16.28
N GLY A 50 -1.98 10.83 15.69
CA GLY A 50 -2.48 10.75 14.32
C GLY A 50 -3.81 11.45 14.12
N LEU A 51 -4.70 11.39 15.11
CA LEU A 51 -5.99 12.10 15.13
C LEU A 51 -5.78 13.61 15.32
N GLU A 52 -4.99 14.01 16.31
CA GLU A 52 -4.71 15.43 16.59
C GLU A 52 -3.99 16.12 15.42
N GLU A 53 -3.18 15.40 14.64
CA GLU A 53 -2.58 15.93 13.41
C GLU A 53 -3.61 16.17 12.30
N ARG A 54 -4.63 15.33 12.19
CA ARG A 54 -5.58 15.31 11.06
C ARG A 54 -6.87 16.06 11.35
N ALA A 55 -7.20 16.32 12.62
CA ALA A 55 -8.41 17.01 12.98
C ALA A 55 -8.26 17.97 14.16
N HIS A 56 -9.21 18.89 14.29
CA HIS A 56 -9.34 19.79 15.43
C HIS A 56 -9.99 19.04 16.60
N VAL A 57 -9.20 18.15 17.21
CA VAL A 57 -9.59 17.29 18.32
C VAL A 57 -8.58 17.40 19.45
N ASP A 58 -9.00 17.02 20.66
CA ASP A 58 -8.19 16.93 21.88
C ASP A 58 -8.38 15.52 22.45
N VAL A 59 -7.34 14.69 22.41
CA VAL A 59 -7.44 13.25 22.74
C VAL A 59 -6.91 12.97 24.14
N GLU A 60 -7.82 12.62 25.05
CA GLU A 60 -7.47 12.12 26.37
C GLU A 60 -7.34 10.59 26.34
N VAL A 61 -6.17 10.08 26.71
CA VAL A 61 -5.87 8.64 26.67
C VAL A 61 -5.97 8.04 28.06
N VAL A 62 -6.79 6.98 28.19
CA VAL A 62 -6.86 6.13 29.38
C VAL A 62 -6.42 4.72 29.02
N GLN A 63 -5.17 4.38 29.34
CA GLN A 63 -4.66 3.01 29.22
C GLN A 63 -4.76 2.28 30.56
N GLN A 64 -5.64 1.29 30.66
CA GLN A 64 -5.87 0.49 31.89
C GLN A 64 -6.08 -0.99 31.55
N GLY A 65 -6.03 -1.87 32.55
CA GLY A 65 -6.39 -3.29 32.37
C GLY A 65 -5.24 -4.27 32.07
N GLY A 66 -3.99 -3.81 32.02
CA GLY A 66 -2.81 -4.69 31.95
C GLY A 66 -2.83 -5.63 30.75
N THR A 67 -2.45 -6.90 30.94
CA THR A 67 -2.29 -7.92 29.88
C THR A 67 -3.28 -9.10 29.98
N VAL A 68 -4.33 -8.99 30.80
CA VAL A 68 -5.30 -10.09 31.02
C VAL A 68 -6.64 -9.80 30.35
N THR A 69 -7.41 -10.85 30.07
CA THR A 69 -8.69 -10.79 29.33
C THR A 69 -9.89 -10.41 30.20
N ASN A 70 -9.76 -10.40 31.53
CA ASN A 70 -10.87 -10.25 32.47
C ASN A 70 -10.80 -8.97 33.32
N SER A 71 -10.07 -7.96 32.85
CA SER A 71 -9.86 -6.71 33.57
C SER A 71 -11.11 -5.84 33.63
N LYS A 72 -11.53 -5.46 34.85
CA LYS A 72 -12.45 -4.35 35.09
C LYS A 72 -11.63 -3.10 35.41
N ILE A 73 -11.63 -2.13 34.51
CA ILE A 73 -10.83 -0.91 34.64
C ILE A 73 -11.52 0.11 35.55
N GLU A 74 -10.74 0.88 36.30
CA GLU A 74 -11.22 1.88 37.27
C GLU A 74 -12.09 2.96 36.61
N LEU A 75 -11.75 3.34 35.36
CA LEU A 75 -12.53 4.31 34.59
C LEU A 75 -14.02 3.97 34.55
N TYR A 76 -14.37 2.72 34.20
CA TYR A 76 -15.75 2.28 34.03
C TYR A 76 -16.49 1.96 35.34
N GLU A 77 -15.83 2.05 36.50
CA GLU A 77 -16.52 1.95 37.80
C GLU A 77 -17.27 3.23 38.16
N ARG A 78 -16.89 4.34 37.53
CA ARG A 78 -17.53 5.64 37.70
C ARG A 78 -18.81 5.74 36.86
N ALA A 79 -19.85 6.37 37.41
CA ALA A 79 -21.10 6.62 36.67
C ALA A 79 -20.99 7.78 35.67
N ASP A 80 -20.04 8.68 35.89
CA ASP A 80 -19.74 9.90 35.13
C ASP A 80 -18.49 9.72 34.23
N TRP A 81 -18.09 8.49 33.92
CA TRP A 81 -16.81 8.17 33.27
C TRP A 81 -16.60 8.86 31.92
N ALA A 82 -17.68 9.18 31.21
CA ALA A 82 -17.66 9.82 29.89
C ALA A 82 -18.05 11.31 29.92
N GLU A 83 -18.30 11.90 31.09
CA GLU A 83 -18.71 13.30 31.19
C GLU A 83 -17.59 14.24 30.69
N GLY A 84 -17.94 15.17 29.80
CA GLY A 84 -16.99 16.12 29.23
C GLY A 84 -16.34 15.69 27.91
N PHE A 85 -16.69 14.52 27.38
CA PHE A 85 -16.25 14.06 26.07
C PHE A 85 -17.37 14.09 25.03
N ASP A 86 -17.00 14.41 23.80
CA ASP A 86 -17.89 14.45 22.64
C ASP A 86 -17.97 13.09 21.94
N ILE A 87 -17.00 12.20 22.16
CA ILE A 87 -16.91 10.86 21.57
C ILE A 87 -15.93 9.97 22.35
N VAL A 88 -16.17 8.66 22.33
CA VAL A 88 -15.27 7.64 22.90
C VAL A 88 -14.74 6.73 21.80
N ILE A 89 -13.44 6.49 21.80
CA ILE A 89 -12.78 5.45 21.02
C ILE A 89 -12.48 4.27 21.94
N HIS A 90 -13.07 3.12 21.62
CA HIS A 90 -12.81 1.85 22.28
C HIS A 90 -11.72 1.09 21.51
N ASP A 91 -10.58 0.93 22.15
CA ASP A 91 -9.38 0.23 21.68
C ASP A 91 -8.84 -0.71 22.78
N GLU A 92 -9.75 -1.41 23.46
CA GLU A 92 -9.46 -2.34 24.55
C GLU A 92 -9.76 -3.80 24.20
N CYS A 93 -9.22 -4.76 24.98
CA CYS A 93 -9.59 -6.17 24.88
C CYS A 93 -9.78 -6.86 26.23
N PHE A 94 -11.04 -6.93 26.66
CA PHE A 94 -11.50 -7.52 27.91
C PHE A 94 -12.58 -8.60 27.65
N SER A 95 -12.23 -9.59 26.83
CA SER A 95 -13.16 -10.61 26.32
C SER A 95 -13.80 -11.48 27.40
N ASP A 96 -13.13 -11.70 28.54
CA ASP A 96 -13.58 -12.58 29.64
C ASP A 96 -14.34 -11.84 30.76
N VAL A 97 -14.61 -10.53 30.61
CA VAL A 97 -15.47 -9.81 31.55
C VAL A 97 -16.94 -10.17 31.30
N LYS A 98 -17.61 -10.70 32.33
CA LYS A 98 -18.99 -11.20 32.27
C LYS A 98 -19.98 -10.45 33.16
N ASP A 99 -19.55 -9.32 33.71
CA ASP A 99 -20.36 -8.52 34.63
C ASP A 99 -21.35 -7.64 33.85
N ILE A 100 -22.58 -8.12 33.75
CA ILE A 100 -23.71 -7.48 33.06
C ILE A 100 -23.91 -6.02 33.50
N ALA A 101 -23.89 -5.76 34.82
CA ALA A 101 -24.16 -4.42 35.34
C ALA A 101 -23.04 -3.43 34.96
N TRP A 102 -21.81 -3.94 34.91
CA TRP A 102 -20.66 -3.16 34.49
C TRP A 102 -20.68 -2.86 32.98
N VAL A 103 -21.00 -3.85 32.13
CA VAL A 103 -21.18 -3.63 30.68
C VAL A 103 -22.32 -2.64 30.41
N ASP A 104 -23.41 -2.72 31.19
CA ASP A 104 -24.52 -1.76 31.06
C ASP A 104 -24.12 -0.33 31.43
N ASN A 105 -23.17 -0.14 32.35
CA ASN A 105 -22.63 1.18 32.68
C ASN A 105 -21.84 1.79 31.52
N ILE A 106 -21.10 0.96 30.77
CA ILE A 106 -20.36 1.38 29.57
C ILE A 106 -21.34 1.76 28.45
N LEU A 107 -22.36 0.94 28.23
CA LEU A 107 -23.30 1.14 27.11
C LEU A 107 -24.31 2.27 27.36
N LYS A 108 -24.57 2.64 28.62
CA LYS A 108 -25.56 3.68 28.98
C LYS A 108 -25.35 5.01 28.25
N PRO A 109 -24.17 5.69 28.32
CA PRO A 109 -23.98 6.97 27.65
C PRO A 109 -24.14 6.88 26.13
N HIS A 110 -23.73 5.77 25.51
CA HIS A 110 -23.93 5.54 24.07
C HIS A 110 -25.43 5.38 23.73
N ARG A 111 -26.21 4.62 24.51
CA ARG A 111 -27.67 4.56 24.32
C ARG A 111 -28.32 5.95 24.38
N GLU A 112 -27.79 6.83 25.24
CA GLU A 112 -28.28 8.19 25.46
C GLU A 112 -27.79 9.22 24.42
N GLY A 113 -26.76 8.90 23.63
CA GLY A 113 -26.37 9.67 22.44
C GLY A 113 -24.88 9.93 22.27
N LEU A 114 -24.03 9.52 23.21
CA LEU A 114 -22.58 9.69 23.08
C LEU A 114 -22.06 8.87 21.88
N PRO A 115 -21.49 9.49 20.84
CA PRO A 115 -20.91 8.76 19.71
C PRO A 115 -19.79 7.80 20.14
N GLY A 116 -19.53 6.79 19.31
CA GLY A 116 -18.51 5.78 19.57
C GLY A 116 -17.68 5.43 18.35
N VAL A 117 -16.42 5.08 18.56
CA VAL A 117 -15.58 4.36 17.60
C VAL A 117 -15.16 3.04 18.23
N VAL A 118 -15.30 1.93 17.51
CA VAL A 118 -14.85 0.60 17.97
C VAL A 118 -13.75 0.06 17.08
N LEU A 119 -12.57 -0.19 17.67
CA LEU A 119 -11.38 -0.60 16.95
C LEU A 119 -11.02 -2.06 17.26
N HIS A 120 -10.82 -2.85 16.23
CA HIS A 120 -10.17 -4.16 16.28
C HIS A 120 -10.61 -5.09 17.43
N CYS A 121 -9.85 -5.23 18.52
CA CYS A 121 -10.17 -6.16 19.61
C CYS A 121 -11.38 -5.69 20.46
N ALA A 122 -11.77 -4.41 20.37
CA ALA A 122 -12.91 -3.87 21.11
C ALA A 122 -14.19 -4.69 20.82
N MET A 123 -14.39 -5.15 19.58
CA MET A 123 -15.55 -5.98 19.23
C MET A 123 -15.52 -7.41 19.81
N HIS A 124 -14.40 -7.85 20.40
CA HIS A 124 -14.31 -9.12 21.12
C HIS A 124 -14.49 -8.98 22.64
N CYS A 125 -14.64 -7.75 23.14
CA CYS A 125 -14.88 -7.48 24.55
C CYS A 125 -16.23 -8.03 25.04
N TYR A 126 -16.31 -8.24 26.35
CA TYR A 126 -17.57 -8.34 27.09
C TYR A 126 -18.49 -9.47 26.62
N ARG A 127 -17.97 -10.69 26.52
CA ARG A 127 -18.74 -11.90 26.20
C ARG A 127 -19.54 -12.36 27.43
N ASP A 128 -20.37 -11.46 27.97
CA ASP A 128 -21.17 -11.61 29.18
C ASP A 128 -22.38 -12.55 29.03
N GLY A 129 -22.58 -13.07 27.82
CA GLY A 129 -23.72 -13.93 27.46
C GLY A 129 -24.93 -13.16 26.91
N ARG A 130 -24.85 -11.83 26.79
CA ARG A 130 -25.83 -10.99 26.09
C ARG A 130 -25.26 -10.47 24.77
N GLU A 131 -26.14 -9.96 23.91
CA GLU A 131 -25.74 -9.36 22.62
C GLU A 131 -25.51 -7.84 22.71
N GLU A 132 -25.73 -7.20 23.86
CA GLU A 132 -25.77 -5.73 23.96
C GLU A 132 -24.47 -5.03 23.52
N TRP A 133 -23.30 -5.58 23.87
CA TRP A 133 -22.02 -5.03 23.40
C TRP A 133 -21.86 -5.19 21.88
N PHE A 134 -22.20 -6.37 21.34
CA PHE A 134 -22.18 -6.60 19.89
C PHE A 134 -23.19 -5.72 19.14
N ASN A 135 -24.35 -5.42 19.75
CA ASN A 135 -25.34 -4.49 19.21
C ASN A 135 -24.80 -3.06 19.15
N PHE A 136 -23.99 -2.65 20.14
CA PHE A 136 -23.26 -1.39 20.10
C PHE A 136 -22.19 -1.39 19.01
N CYS A 137 -21.35 -2.43 18.95
CA CYS A 137 -20.34 -2.56 17.91
C CYS A 137 -20.96 -2.60 16.51
N GLY A 138 -22.17 -3.14 16.35
CA GLY A 138 -22.84 -3.32 15.05
C GLY A 138 -22.44 -4.60 14.31
N VAL A 139 -21.51 -5.38 14.86
CA VAL A 139 -21.09 -6.67 14.33
C VAL A 139 -20.94 -7.68 15.47
N THR A 140 -21.16 -8.95 15.16
CA THR A 140 -20.78 -10.07 16.02
C THR A 140 -19.64 -10.84 15.38
N SER A 141 -18.53 -10.96 16.10
CA SER A 141 -17.38 -11.77 15.72
C SER A 141 -16.76 -12.37 16.97
N HIS A 142 -16.53 -13.67 16.96
CA HIS A 142 -15.86 -14.37 18.06
C HIS A 142 -14.45 -14.86 17.69
N ARG A 143 -14.08 -14.79 16.41
CA ARG A 143 -12.87 -15.39 15.84
C ARG A 143 -12.33 -14.55 14.69
N HIS A 144 -11.06 -14.75 14.39
CA HIS A 144 -10.37 -14.20 13.23
C HIS A 144 -9.60 -15.31 12.50
N GLY A 145 -9.22 -15.03 11.25
CA GLY A 145 -8.33 -15.89 10.47
C GLY A 145 -6.85 -15.67 10.78
N ALA A 146 -5.99 -16.24 9.95
CA ALA A 146 -4.55 -16.04 10.01
C ALA A 146 -4.15 -14.57 9.78
N HIS A 147 -2.93 -14.22 10.19
CA HIS A 147 -2.33 -12.93 9.89
C HIS A 147 -1.79 -12.91 8.46
N TYR A 148 -2.25 -11.96 7.66
CA TYR A 148 -1.75 -11.71 6.31
C TYR A 148 -2.12 -10.31 5.80
N PRO A 149 -1.28 -9.73 4.92
CA PRO A 149 -1.64 -8.54 4.16
C PRO A 149 -2.87 -8.82 3.31
N HIS A 150 -3.83 -7.90 3.28
CA HIS A 150 -5.01 -8.03 2.45
C HIS A 150 -5.43 -6.69 1.86
N GLU A 151 -6.05 -6.75 0.69
CA GLU A 151 -6.71 -5.60 0.11
C GLU A 151 -8.05 -5.38 0.80
N VAL A 152 -8.30 -4.12 1.17
CA VAL A 152 -9.60 -3.67 1.67
C VAL A 152 -10.32 -2.99 0.51
N LEU A 153 -11.50 -3.50 0.18
CA LEU A 153 -12.33 -3.08 -0.93
C LEU A 153 -13.38 -2.10 -0.40
N ASN A 154 -13.38 -0.89 -0.94
CA ASN A 154 -14.40 0.12 -0.65
C ASN A 154 -15.72 -0.30 -1.29
N ARG A 155 -16.74 -0.54 -0.47
CA ARG A 155 -18.06 -1.02 -0.91
C ARG A 155 -19.12 0.06 -0.93
N ASP A 156 -18.82 1.23 -0.39
CA ASP A 156 -19.71 2.38 -0.43
C ASP A 156 -18.93 3.69 -0.59
N ALA A 157 -18.39 3.89 -1.80
CA ALA A 157 -17.63 5.10 -2.14
C ALA A 157 -18.44 6.40 -2.04
N ALA A 158 -19.77 6.34 -2.03
CA ALA A 158 -20.63 7.51 -1.88
C ALA A 158 -20.71 8.01 -0.42
N HIS A 159 -20.49 7.11 0.54
CA HIS A 159 -20.53 7.44 1.96
C HIS A 159 -19.45 8.47 2.32
N PRO A 160 -19.76 9.55 3.08
CA PRO A 160 -18.82 10.64 3.36
C PRO A 160 -17.45 10.21 3.90
N ILE A 161 -17.42 9.16 4.75
CA ILE A 161 -16.16 8.59 5.26
C ILE A 161 -15.29 8.06 4.13
N MET A 162 -15.89 7.42 3.12
CA MET A 162 -15.21 6.57 2.15
C MET A 162 -14.84 7.29 0.85
N ARG A 163 -15.25 8.55 0.65
CA ARG A 163 -15.11 9.28 -0.63
C ARG A 163 -13.66 9.37 -1.13
N GLU A 164 -12.70 9.43 -0.22
CA GLU A 164 -11.27 9.61 -0.53
C GLU A 164 -10.46 8.30 -0.49
N PHE A 165 -11.11 7.13 -0.35
CA PHE A 165 -10.43 5.83 -0.21
C PHE A 165 -10.35 5.04 -1.52
N GLY A 166 -10.78 5.62 -2.64
CA GLY A 166 -10.79 4.94 -3.95
C GLY A 166 -11.63 3.66 -3.94
N ALA A 167 -11.35 2.74 -4.87
CA ALA A 167 -12.03 1.42 -4.93
C ALA A 167 -11.53 0.43 -3.86
N GLY A 168 -10.36 0.70 -3.28
CA GLY A 168 -9.76 -0.11 -2.23
C GLY A 168 -8.36 0.36 -1.88
N TRP A 169 -7.81 -0.16 -0.78
CA TRP A 169 -6.47 0.14 -0.32
C TRP A 169 -5.78 -1.09 0.26
N ALA A 170 -4.46 -1.06 0.33
CA ALA A 170 -3.68 -2.12 0.95
C ALA A 170 -3.71 -2.01 2.48
N ASN A 171 -4.03 -3.12 3.15
CA ASN A 171 -3.75 -3.31 4.56
C ASN A 171 -2.48 -4.19 4.70
N PRO A 172 -1.30 -3.58 4.95
CA PRO A 172 0.00 -4.24 4.79
C PRO A 172 0.27 -5.32 5.84
N ALA A 173 -0.38 -5.26 7.01
CA ALA A 173 -0.30 -6.26 8.06
C ALA A 173 -1.68 -6.41 8.69
N GLY A 174 -2.33 -7.57 8.52
CA GLY A 174 -3.75 -7.69 8.83
C GLY A 174 -4.14 -8.98 9.52
N GLU A 175 -5.18 -8.89 10.34
CA GLU A 175 -5.89 -10.02 10.92
C GLU A 175 -7.36 -9.85 10.54
N LEU A 176 -7.86 -10.68 9.62
CA LEU A 176 -9.23 -10.54 9.13
C LEU A 176 -10.21 -11.28 10.03
N TYR A 177 -11.20 -10.57 10.56
CA TYR A 177 -12.19 -11.12 11.47
C TYR A 177 -13.28 -11.87 10.68
N TRP A 178 -13.87 -12.87 11.32
CA TRP A 178 -15.00 -13.61 10.74
C TRP A 178 -16.30 -13.03 11.29
N ILE A 179 -17.01 -12.27 10.46
CA ILE A 179 -18.26 -11.62 10.86
C ILE A 179 -19.37 -12.67 10.81
N GLU A 180 -19.85 -13.06 11.99
CA GLU A 180 -20.95 -14.04 12.14
C GLU A 180 -22.31 -13.39 11.90
N LYS A 181 -22.44 -12.12 12.29
CA LYS A 181 -23.67 -11.34 12.16
C LYS A 181 -23.34 -9.87 11.97
N LEU A 182 -23.98 -9.27 10.97
CA LEU A 182 -24.05 -7.81 10.82
C LEU A 182 -25.34 -7.35 11.52
N GLY A 183 -25.24 -6.33 12.37
CA GLY A 183 -26.36 -5.78 13.13
C GLY A 183 -27.43 -5.15 12.23
N GLU A 184 -28.67 -5.07 12.72
CA GLU A 184 -29.82 -4.54 11.95
C GLU A 184 -29.61 -3.09 11.48
N HIS A 185 -28.90 -2.29 12.28
CA HIS A 185 -28.61 -0.89 11.99
C HIS A 185 -27.18 -0.65 11.51
N ALA A 186 -26.42 -1.73 11.29
CA ALA A 186 -25.06 -1.63 10.78
C ALA A 186 -25.07 -1.52 9.26
N HIS A 187 -24.36 -0.52 8.75
CA HIS A 187 -24.19 -0.25 7.34
C HIS A 187 -22.72 -0.50 6.94
N PRO A 188 -22.44 -1.55 6.14
CA PRO A 188 -21.09 -1.91 5.76
C PRO A 188 -20.51 -0.89 4.77
N LEU A 189 -19.26 -0.52 4.97
CA LEU A 189 -18.55 0.47 4.15
C LEU A 189 -17.40 -0.14 3.35
N ALA A 190 -16.69 -1.12 3.92
CA ALA A 190 -15.61 -1.83 3.24
C ALA A 190 -15.56 -3.30 3.65
N SER A 191 -15.04 -4.13 2.75
CA SER A 191 -14.84 -5.57 2.98
C SER A 191 -13.45 -5.99 2.55
N ALA A 192 -12.97 -7.14 3.04
CA ALA A 192 -11.75 -7.77 2.56
C ALA A 192 -11.99 -9.25 2.25
N LYS A 193 -11.28 -9.77 1.25
CA LYS A 193 -11.43 -11.17 0.85
C LYS A 193 -10.80 -12.10 1.89
N ASN A 194 -11.61 -13.00 2.41
CA ASN A 194 -11.18 -14.07 3.29
C ASN A 194 -10.53 -15.17 2.44
N ARG A 195 -9.22 -15.33 2.54
CA ARG A 195 -8.49 -16.34 1.75
C ARG A 195 -8.77 -17.77 2.21
N GLU A 196 -9.24 -17.95 3.45
CA GLU A 196 -9.48 -19.27 4.05
C GLU A 196 -10.88 -19.80 3.71
N LYS A 197 -11.87 -18.92 3.70
CA LYS A 197 -13.28 -19.27 3.41
C LYS A 197 -13.73 -18.91 2.00
N GLY A 198 -12.99 -18.03 1.30
CA GLY A 198 -13.29 -17.56 -0.04
C GLY A 198 -14.40 -16.50 -0.13
N ASN A 199 -15.09 -16.18 0.97
CA ASN A 199 -16.06 -15.10 1.07
C ASN A 199 -15.39 -13.74 1.33
N GLU A 200 -16.17 -12.67 1.32
CA GLU A 200 -15.73 -11.36 1.82
C GLU A 200 -16.24 -11.13 3.23
N GLU A 201 -15.40 -10.55 4.07
CA GLU A 201 -15.72 -10.19 5.45
C GLU A 201 -15.80 -8.67 5.53
N VAL A 202 -16.84 -8.15 6.18
CA VAL A 202 -16.97 -6.71 6.45
C VAL A 202 -15.87 -6.31 7.43
N CYS A 203 -15.07 -5.32 7.06
CA CYS A 203 -13.97 -4.84 7.89
C CYS A 203 -14.07 -3.36 8.26
N VAL A 204 -14.98 -2.59 7.63
CA VAL A 204 -15.32 -1.20 8.00
C VAL A 204 -16.82 -1.00 7.88
N TRP A 205 -17.45 -0.36 8.85
CA TRP A 205 -18.88 -0.11 8.86
C TRP A 205 -19.26 1.10 9.74
N THR A 206 -20.52 1.48 9.65
CA THR A 206 -21.17 2.38 10.61
C THR A 206 -22.34 1.67 11.27
N ASN A 207 -22.79 2.14 12.43
CA ASN A 207 -23.93 1.58 13.16
C ASN A 207 -24.67 2.69 13.91
N GLN A 208 -25.96 2.47 14.17
CA GLN A 208 -26.77 3.31 15.05
C GLN A 208 -27.13 2.50 16.31
N PHE A 209 -26.65 2.95 17.47
CA PHE A 209 -26.93 2.30 18.75
C PHE A 209 -27.66 3.27 19.69
N GLY A 210 -28.95 3.04 19.91
CA GLY A 210 -29.79 4.03 20.58
C GLY A 210 -29.74 5.35 19.82
N LYS A 211 -29.27 6.42 20.49
CA LYS A 211 -29.06 7.72 19.86
C LYS A 211 -27.64 7.95 19.32
N ALA A 212 -26.68 7.08 19.64
CA ALA A 212 -25.29 7.22 19.21
C ALA A 212 -25.05 6.76 17.77
N ARG A 213 -24.26 7.55 17.05
CA ARG A 213 -23.59 7.13 15.82
C ARG A 213 -22.31 6.41 16.20
N VAL A 214 -22.12 5.21 15.64
CA VAL A 214 -20.94 4.38 15.89
C VAL A 214 -20.21 4.13 14.58
N PHE A 215 -18.91 4.34 14.57
CA PHE A 215 -18.03 3.92 13.48
C PHE A 215 -17.21 2.71 13.94
N GLY A 216 -17.00 1.71 13.08
CA GLY A 216 -16.29 0.50 13.45
C GLY A 216 -15.36 -0.01 12.36
N THR A 217 -14.23 -0.59 12.78
CA THR A 217 -13.30 -1.29 11.89
C THR A 217 -12.65 -2.47 12.57
N THR A 218 -12.55 -3.61 11.87
CA THR A 218 -11.80 -4.79 12.35
C THR A 218 -10.32 -4.70 12.03
N LEU A 219 -9.86 -3.67 11.33
CA LEU A 219 -8.44 -3.45 11.04
C LEU A 219 -7.74 -2.90 12.30
N GLY A 220 -6.42 -3.09 12.41
CA GLY A 220 -5.64 -2.48 13.50
C GLY A 220 -4.86 -3.44 14.42
N HIS A 221 -4.68 -4.71 14.04
CA HIS A 221 -3.89 -5.66 14.86
C HIS A 221 -2.44 -5.19 15.08
N HIS A 222 -1.82 -4.66 14.03
CA HIS A 222 -0.39 -4.38 13.93
C HIS A 222 -0.12 -2.86 13.94
N ASN A 223 1.00 -2.46 14.53
CA ASN A 223 1.42 -1.05 14.60
C ASN A 223 1.61 -0.44 13.20
N GLU A 224 2.03 -1.23 12.23
CA GLU A 224 2.22 -0.86 10.82
C GLU A 224 0.90 -0.42 10.18
N THR A 225 -0.21 -1.09 10.54
CA THR A 225 -1.55 -0.70 10.09
C THR A 225 -2.05 0.50 10.86
N VAL A 226 -1.96 0.49 12.19
CA VAL A 226 -2.45 1.59 13.04
C VAL A 226 -1.73 2.90 12.75
N GLY A 227 -0.43 2.85 12.45
CA GLY A 227 0.38 4.01 12.07
C GLY A 227 0.33 4.35 10.58
N SER A 228 -0.39 3.58 9.76
CA SER A 228 -0.50 3.89 8.33
C SER A 228 -1.34 5.15 8.10
N PRO A 229 -0.97 6.03 7.14
CA PRO A 229 -1.74 7.23 6.84
C PRO A 229 -3.20 6.93 6.48
N VAL A 230 -3.44 5.85 5.73
CA VAL A 230 -4.78 5.44 5.29
C VAL A 230 -5.63 5.01 6.48
N TYR A 231 -5.09 4.24 7.42
CA TYR A 231 -5.82 3.88 8.63
C TYR A 231 -6.13 5.09 9.51
N LEU A 232 -5.14 5.97 9.74
CA LEU A 232 -5.36 7.17 10.56
C LEU A 232 -6.37 8.14 9.93
N ASP A 233 -6.37 8.29 8.60
CA ASP A 233 -7.40 9.05 7.89
C ASP A 233 -8.78 8.41 8.05
N LEU A 234 -8.86 7.08 7.97
CA LEU A 234 -10.09 6.33 8.17
C LEU A 234 -10.67 6.56 9.57
N ILE A 235 -9.85 6.43 10.63
CA ILE A 235 -10.31 6.66 12.00
C ILE A 235 -10.68 8.13 12.21
N THR A 236 -9.89 9.07 11.69
CA THR A 236 -10.18 10.52 11.78
C THR A 236 -11.55 10.83 11.17
N ARG A 237 -11.81 10.34 9.96
CA ARG A 237 -13.09 10.55 9.29
C ARG A 237 -14.23 9.85 10.01
N GLY A 238 -13.99 8.67 10.60
CA GLY A 238 -14.93 7.98 11.47
C GLY A 238 -15.33 8.82 12.69
N VAL A 239 -14.35 9.42 13.38
CA VAL A 239 -14.56 10.32 14.53
C VAL A 239 -15.37 11.56 14.11
N LEU A 240 -14.97 12.22 13.03
CA LEU A 240 -15.66 13.43 12.54
C LEU A 240 -17.07 13.09 12.01
N TRP A 241 -17.25 11.94 11.38
CA TRP A 241 -18.56 11.50 10.93
C TRP A 241 -19.47 11.23 12.12
N ALA A 242 -18.99 10.49 13.12
CA ALA A 242 -19.79 10.10 14.28
C ALA A 242 -20.25 11.32 15.09
N THR A 243 -19.46 12.40 15.09
CA THR A 243 -19.76 13.67 15.76
C THR A 243 -20.49 14.71 14.89
N ASN A 244 -20.79 14.43 13.61
CA ASN A 244 -21.36 15.37 12.63
C ASN A 244 -20.45 16.54 12.19
N HIS A 245 -19.13 16.39 12.24
CA HIS A 245 -18.17 17.43 11.86
C HIS A 245 -17.37 17.14 10.57
N LEU A 246 -17.59 15.98 9.92
CA LEU A 246 -16.79 15.58 8.75
C LEU A 246 -16.86 16.57 7.58
N ASP A 247 -18.02 17.18 7.34
CA ASP A 247 -18.21 18.17 6.27
C ASP A 247 -17.84 19.60 6.72
N ASP A 248 -17.35 19.80 7.95
CA ASP A 248 -16.93 21.09 8.47
C ASP A 248 -15.40 21.27 8.30
N PRO A 249 -14.94 22.14 7.39
CA PRO A 249 -13.52 22.33 7.10
C PRO A 249 -12.72 22.92 8.25
N ARG A 250 -13.38 23.37 9.34
CA ARG A 250 -12.70 23.83 10.56
C ARG A 250 -12.23 22.67 11.43
N TYR A 251 -12.82 21.49 11.26
CA TYR A 251 -12.50 20.30 12.05
C TYR A 251 -11.59 19.32 11.31
N LEU A 252 -11.73 19.15 10.00
CA LEU A 252 -10.78 18.36 9.22
C LEU A 252 -9.60 19.24 8.79
N LYS A 253 -8.41 18.98 9.33
CA LYS A 253 -7.20 19.70 8.90
C LYS A 253 -6.89 19.24 7.46
N LYS A 254 -6.56 20.19 6.57
CA LYS A 254 -6.08 19.83 5.23
C LYS A 254 -4.95 18.82 5.41
N SER A 255 -5.08 17.66 4.75
CA SER A 255 -4.09 16.58 4.80
C SER A 255 -2.69 17.15 4.62
N SER A 256 -1.97 17.32 5.73
CA SER A 256 -0.53 17.26 5.71
C SER A 256 -0.21 15.80 5.95
N ALA A 257 0.62 15.18 5.11
CA ALA A 257 1.43 14.07 5.61
C ALA A 257 2.33 14.62 6.73
N GLY A 258 1.71 14.84 7.89
CA GLY A 258 2.33 15.37 9.07
C GLY A 258 3.50 14.48 9.45
N PRO A 259 4.51 15.05 10.09
CA PRO A 259 5.75 14.36 10.27
C PRO A 259 5.61 13.24 11.32
N LYS A 260 5.95 12.02 10.92
CA LYS A 260 5.85 10.79 11.71
C LYS A 260 6.93 10.76 12.77
N LEU A 261 6.57 10.46 14.01
CA LEU A 261 7.56 10.04 15.02
C LEU A 261 7.89 8.57 14.81
N VAL A 262 9.05 8.27 14.24
CA VAL A 262 9.59 6.90 14.14
C VAL A 262 10.72 6.73 15.14
N PRO A 263 10.95 5.52 15.70
CA PRO A 263 12.15 5.26 16.47
C PRO A 263 13.39 5.69 15.68
N LYS A 264 14.27 6.45 16.30
CA LYS A 264 15.52 6.88 15.66
C LYS A 264 16.35 5.64 15.34
N ASN A 265 16.69 5.44 14.07
CA ASN A 265 17.66 4.42 13.68
C ASN A 265 19.06 4.86 14.12
N LEU A 266 19.55 4.29 15.22
CA LEU A 266 20.87 4.52 15.78
C LEU A 266 21.98 3.87 14.95
N ALA A 267 21.65 2.88 14.12
CA ALA A 267 22.62 2.25 13.22
C ALA A 267 22.93 3.10 11.99
N LEU A 268 22.04 4.03 11.61
CA LEU A 268 22.16 4.82 10.38
C LEU A 268 23.50 5.58 10.32
N GLY A 269 24.31 5.29 9.30
CA GLY A 269 25.63 5.87 9.08
C GLY A 269 26.72 5.41 10.06
N SER A 270 26.41 4.48 10.97
CA SER A 270 27.38 3.91 11.91
C SER A 270 28.45 3.12 11.19
N LYS A 271 29.60 2.94 11.85
CA LYS A 271 30.69 2.16 11.29
C LYS A 271 30.29 0.69 11.24
N ALA A 272 30.22 0.14 10.03
CA ALA A 272 29.92 -1.27 9.79
C ALA A 272 31.14 -2.04 9.29
N THR A 273 31.30 -3.27 9.78
CA THR A 273 32.29 -4.25 9.29
C THR A 273 31.64 -5.61 9.14
N ALA A 274 32.21 -6.50 8.33
CA ALA A 274 31.68 -7.84 8.14
C ALA A 274 32.78 -8.90 8.06
N SER A 275 32.41 -10.17 8.24
CA SER A 275 33.30 -11.32 8.05
C SER A 275 33.77 -11.46 6.60
N SER A 276 32.92 -11.11 5.64
CA SER A 276 33.23 -11.10 4.21
C SER A 276 32.21 -10.27 3.42
N GLU A 277 32.54 -9.95 2.16
CA GLU A 277 31.75 -9.06 1.29
C GLU A 277 31.75 -9.53 -0.17
N GLU A 278 30.62 -9.43 -0.87
CA GLU A 278 30.49 -9.66 -2.32
C GLU A 278 30.97 -8.42 -3.11
N THR A 279 32.30 -8.24 -3.17
CA THR A 279 32.94 -7.06 -3.76
C THR A 279 32.65 -6.89 -5.26
N GLY A 280 32.41 -7.98 -6.00
CA GLY A 280 32.10 -7.94 -7.43
C GLY A 280 30.76 -7.27 -7.78
N LYS A 281 29.88 -7.04 -6.79
CA LYS A 281 28.60 -6.33 -6.93
C LYS A 281 28.50 -5.10 -6.02
N ASN A 282 29.61 -4.65 -5.44
CA ASN A 282 29.66 -3.52 -4.50
C ASN A 282 28.76 -3.69 -3.25
N ASN A 283 28.56 -4.92 -2.76
CA ASN A 283 27.72 -5.20 -1.58
C ASN A 283 28.54 -5.19 -0.28
N PHE A 284 28.94 -4.00 0.17
CA PHE A 284 29.82 -3.78 1.32
C PHE A 284 29.04 -3.68 2.64
N ALA A 285 29.71 -3.87 3.78
CA ALA A 285 29.11 -3.79 5.12
C ALA A 285 28.37 -2.46 5.41
N PRO A 286 28.92 -1.27 5.04
CA PRO A 286 28.24 0.01 5.28
C PRO A 286 26.89 0.14 4.58
N ASN A 287 26.67 -0.61 3.50
CA ASN A 287 25.42 -0.54 2.74
C ASN A 287 24.21 -1.08 3.50
N ALA A 288 24.39 -1.83 4.59
CA ALA A 288 23.28 -2.33 5.40
C ALA A 288 22.80 -1.30 6.43
N VAL A 289 23.43 -0.13 6.52
CA VAL A 289 23.11 0.93 7.48
C VAL A 289 23.18 2.33 6.85
N ASP A 290 23.06 2.42 5.53
CA ASP A 290 23.17 3.69 4.79
C ASP A 290 21.79 4.35 4.55
N GLY A 291 20.69 3.66 4.90
CA GLY A 291 19.33 4.13 4.69
C GLY A 291 18.86 4.07 3.23
N ASN A 292 19.63 3.45 2.34
CA ASN A 292 19.27 3.29 0.93
C ASN A 292 18.72 1.87 0.67
N ALA A 293 17.42 1.81 0.39
CA ALA A 293 16.72 0.54 0.18
C ALA A 293 17.17 -0.28 -1.05
N GLN A 294 18.10 0.24 -1.87
CA GLN A 294 18.65 -0.41 -3.07
C GLN A 294 20.08 -0.93 -2.89
N THR A 295 20.73 -0.61 -1.78
CA THR A 295 22.08 -1.10 -1.44
C THR A 295 21.97 -2.10 -0.29
N ARG A 296 22.88 -3.08 -0.26
CA ARG A 296 22.90 -4.11 0.79
C ARG A 296 24.31 -4.52 1.13
N TRP A 297 24.49 -5.05 2.33
CA TRP A 297 25.61 -5.95 2.61
C TRP A 297 25.28 -7.35 2.09
N CYS A 298 26.28 -8.04 1.54
CA CYS A 298 26.16 -9.44 1.15
C CYS A 298 27.48 -10.15 1.45
N ALA A 299 27.44 -11.28 2.14
CA ALA A 299 28.62 -12.13 2.36
C ALA A 299 29.23 -12.57 1.02
N SER A 300 30.53 -12.88 0.99
CA SER A 300 31.22 -13.26 -0.26
C SER A 300 30.82 -14.63 -0.80
N ASN A 301 30.10 -15.42 0.01
CA ASN A 301 29.61 -16.76 -0.32
C ASN A 301 28.54 -17.21 0.70
N GLY A 302 27.91 -18.36 0.45
CA GLY A 302 26.86 -18.92 1.29
C GLY A 302 27.30 -19.76 2.50
N SER A 303 28.60 -19.80 2.84
CA SER A 303 29.05 -20.51 4.04
C SER A 303 28.52 -19.81 5.31
N ALA A 304 28.34 -20.58 6.39
CA ALA A 304 27.99 -20.06 7.70
C ALA A 304 29.03 -20.54 8.74
N PRO A 305 29.35 -19.74 9.78
CA PRO A 305 28.76 -18.43 10.07
C PRO A 305 29.35 -17.30 9.22
N GLN A 306 28.54 -16.29 8.93
CA GLN A 306 28.97 -14.96 8.43
C GLN A 306 28.40 -13.91 9.37
N TRP A 307 29.07 -12.77 9.53
CA TRP A 307 28.59 -11.73 10.43
C TRP A 307 28.71 -10.33 9.83
N LEU A 308 27.76 -9.49 10.22
CA LEU A 308 27.77 -8.04 10.06
C LEU A 308 27.80 -7.41 11.46
N GLN A 309 28.73 -6.50 11.71
CA GLN A 309 28.93 -5.84 12.99
C GLN A 309 28.81 -4.32 12.82
N ILE A 310 28.07 -3.69 13.73
CA ILE A 310 27.89 -2.25 13.83
C ILE A 310 28.56 -1.75 15.13
N ASP A 311 29.32 -0.67 15.02
CA ASP A 311 29.86 0.09 16.15
C ASP A 311 29.08 1.42 16.25
N LEU A 312 28.29 1.55 17.31
CA LEU A 312 27.50 2.75 17.61
C LEU A 312 28.38 3.93 18.08
N GLY A 313 29.67 3.70 18.32
CA GLY A 313 30.64 4.71 18.75
C GLY A 313 30.64 4.98 20.25
N GLU A 314 29.49 4.83 20.93
CA GLU A 314 29.36 4.95 22.38
C GLU A 314 28.31 3.98 22.96
N PRO A 315 28.43 3.58 24.24
CA PRO A 315 27.44 2.74 24.90
C PRO A 315 26.06 3.40 24.92
N THR A 316 25.07 2.69 24.37
CA THR A 316 23.71 3.17 24.17
C THR A 316 22.70 2.14 24.67
N ASN A 317 21.57 2.60 25.22
CA ASN A 317 20.47 1.73 25.59
C ASN A 317 19.65 1.38 24.35
N LEU A 318 19.53 0.08 24.06
CA LEU A 318 18.74 -0.41 22.94
C LEU A 318 17.43 -1.03 23.43
N LYS A 319 16.34 -0.69 22.75
CA LYS A 319 14.98 -1.17 22.95
C LYS A 319 14.49 -2.12 21.87
N GLY A 320 15.22 -2.19 20.76
CA GLY A 320 14.86 -3.08 19.68
C GLY A 320 15.76 -2.95 18.47
N ALA A 321 15.45 -3.75 17.46
CA ALA A 321 16.11 -3.74 16.17
C ALA A 321 15.12 -4.11 15.05
N SER A 322 15.42 -3.73 13.81
CA SER A 322 14.76 -4.25 12.62
C SER A 322 15.80 -4.77 11.64
N ILE A 323 15.53 -5.91 10.99
CA ILE A 323 16.40 -6.46 9.94
C ILE A 323 15.57 -6.70 8.69
N LYS A 324 15.95 -6.05 7.59
CA LYS A 324 15.43 -6.33 6.24
C LYS A 324 16.41 -7.23 5.50
N TRP A 325 16.10 -8.51 5.44
CA TRP A 325 16.86 -9.48 4.65
C TRP A 325 16.63 -9.31 3.15
N GLU A 326 17.53 -9.86 2.33
CA GLU A 326 17.46 -9.67 0.88
C GLU A 326 16.17 -10.22 0.24
N SER A 327 15.66 -11.35 0.74
CA SER A 327 14.52 -12.06 0.18
C SER A 327 13.41 -12.30 1.19
N ASP A 328 12.21 -11.78 0.92
CA ASP A 328 11.01 -12.01 1.74
C ASP A 328 10.54 -13.47 1.74
N ASN A 329 11.00 -14.26 0.76
CA ASN A 329 10.63 -15.68 0.60
C ASN A 329 11.67 -16.64 1.23
N THR A 330 12.80 -16.13 1.70
CA THR A 330 13.86 -16.94 2.30
C THR A 330 13.80 -16.84 3.82
N VAL A 331 13.88 -17.99 4.50
CA VAL A 331 13.96 -18.05 5.96
C VAL A 331 15.44 -18.06 6.35
N TYR A 332 15.89 -16.98 6.99
CA TYR A 332 17.26 -16.78 7.45
C TYR A 332 17.38 -17.17 8.93
N LYS A 333 18.41 -17.93 9.27
CA LYS A 333 18.78 -18.29 10.64
C LYS A 333 19.91 -17.42 11.11
N TYR A 334 19.78 -16.81 12.28
CA TYR A 334 20.78 -15.87 12.79
C TYR A 334 20.66 -15.63 14.29
N ILE A 335 21.68 -15.00 14.85
CA ILE A 335 21.66 -14.46 16.21
C ILE A 335 22.01 -12.98 16.11
N LEU A 336 21.25 -12.13 16.80
CA LEU A 336 21.62 -10.74 17.06
C LEU A 336 22.23 -10.67 18.46
N GLU A 337 23.44 -10.15 18.54
CA GLU A 337 24.21 -10.04 19.78
C GLU A 337 24.61 -8.59 20.02
N GLY A 338 24.68 -8.19 21.28
CA GLY A 338 25.16 -6.88 21.71
C GLY A 338 26.36 -6.99 22.64
N ALA A 339 27.21 -5.98 22.68
CA ALA A 339 28.33 -5.91 23.61
C ALA A 339 28.68 -4.46 23.96
N ILE A 340 29.10 -4.22 25.20
CA ILE A 340 29.67 -2.91 25.61
C ILE A 340 31.08 -2.70 25.05
N ASN A 341 31.85 -3.78 24.89
CA ASN A 341 33.20 -3.79 24.32
C ASN A 341 33.35 -5.00 23.41
N GLU A 342 34.19 -4.93 22.38
CA GLU A 342 34.43 -6.06 21.47
C GLU A 342 34.84 -7.33 22.25
N GLY A 343 34.07 -8.40 22.08
CA GLY A 343 34.38 -9.74 22.60
C GLY A 343 33.44 -10.27 23.70
N ASN A 344 32.74 -9.41 24.44
CA ASN A 344 31.78 -9.83 25.48
C ASN A 344 30.33 -9.70 24.98
N TRP A 345 29.92 -10.66 24.16
CA TRP A 345 28.62 -10.67 23.48
C TRP A 345 27.52 -11.26 24.36
N ILE A 346 26.38 -10.57 24.42
CA ILE A 346 25.14 -11.05 24.99
C ILE A 346 24.11 -11.26 23.85
N PRO A 347 23.35 -12.37 23.85
CA PRO A 347 22.29 -12.55 22.86
C PRO A 347 21.16 -11.55 23.12
N LEU A 348 20.79 -10.78 22.10
CA LEU A 348 19.63 -9.90 22.07
C LEU A 348 18.42 -10.60 21.44
N VAL A 349 18.69 -11.36 20.37
CA VAL A 349 17.72 -12.17 19.63
C VAL A 349 18.38 -13.46 19.19
N ASP A 350 17.71 -14.59 19.35
CA ASP A 350 18.16 -15.89 18.85
C ASP A 350 17.11 -16.48 17.91
N GLU A 351 17.41 -16.45 16.61
CA GLU A 351 16.63 -17.07 15.54
C GLU A 351 17.43 -18.20 14.86
N SER A 352 18.35 -18.84 15.60
CA SER A 352 19.21 -19.90 15.09
C SER A 352 18.45 -21.19 14.73
N GLU A 353 17.34 -21.49 15.42
CA GLU A 353 16.56 -22.70 15.18
C GLU A 353 15.49 -22.51 14.10
N LYS A 354 14.57 -21.56 14.31
CA LYS A 354 13.39 -21.32 13.47
C LYS A 354 13.74 -20.49 12.23
N GLY A 355 14.51 -19.43 12.43
CA GLY A 355 14.76 -18.41 11.42
C GLY A 355 13.52 -17.58 11.10
N ARG A 356 13.74 -16.46 10.40
CA ARG A 356 12.67 -15.53 9.96
C ARG A 356 12.87 -15.13 8.51
N ASN A 357 11.78 -14.82 7.83
CA ASN A 357 11.77 -14.25 6.49
C ASN A 357 11.26 -12.80 6.52
N GLY A 358 11.59 -12.05 5.46
CA GLY A 358 11.18 -10.66 5.30
C GLY A 358 11.80 -9.69 6.30
N VAL A 359 11.14 -8.54 6.47
CA VAL A 359 11.47 -7.55 7.50
C VAL A 359 11.02 -8.10 8.85
N HIS A 360 11.91 -8.09 9.84
CA HIS A 360 11.55 -8.50 11.19
C HIS A 360 11.97 -7.46 12.21
N GLU A 361 11.02 -7.04 13.03
CA GLU A 361 11.23 -6.16 14.16
C GLU A 361 11.34 -6.96 15.46
N PHE A 362 12.24 -6.53 16.32
CA PHE A 362 12.54 -7.16 17.59
C PHE A 362 12.44 -6.13 18.69
N GLU A 363 11.79 -6.52 19.77
CA GLU A 363 11.80 -5.78 21.03
C GLU A 363 12.72 -6.49 22.02
N PHE A 364 13.57 -5.71 22.67
CA PHE A 364 14.39 -6.18 23.79
C PHE A 364 14.72 -4.98 24.69
N ASN A 365 15.37 -5.21 25.83
CA ASN A 365 15.84 -4.10 26.65
C ASN A 365 17.28 -4.38 27.06
N ALA A 366 18.22 -3.76 26.35
CA ALA A 366 19.64 -4.00 26.49
C ALA A 366 20.36 -2.68 26.82
N PRO A 367 20.72 -2.47 28.10
CA PRO A 367 21.48 -1.29 28.49
C PRO A 367 22.96 -1.41 28.07
N ASP A 368 23.61 -0.26 27.89
CA ASP A 368 25.06 -0.13 27.72
C ASP A 368 25.65 -0.94 26.54
N ILE A 369 25.01 -0.92 25.37
CA ILE A 369 25.48 -1.60 24.17
C ILE A 369 26.19 -0.62 23.23
N GLN A 370 27.42 -0.94 22.83
CA GLN A 370 28.16 -0.18 21.82
C GLN A 370 28.28 -0.96 20.51
N TYR A 371 28.54 -2.25 20.59
CA TYR A 371 28.70 -3.13 19.44
C TYR A 371 27.48 -4.01 19.28
N VAL A 372 26.96 -4.11 18.05
CA VAL A 372 25.89 -5.03 17.69
C VAL A 372 26.35 -5.91 16.54
N ARG A 373 26.07 -7.21 16.60
CA ARG A 373 26.45 -8.17 15.56
C ARG A 373 25.28 -9.05 15.17
N VAL A 374 24.99 -9.09 13.87
CA VAL A 374 24.12 -10.10 13.26
C VAL A 374 25.01 -11.23 12.76
N THR A 375 24.89 -12.41 13.36
CA THR A 375 25.59 -13.62 12.93
C THR A 375 24.62 -14.48 12.10
N PHE A 376 24.78 -14.48 10.78
CA PHE A 376 24.08 -15.38 9.86
C PHE A 376 24.59 -16.82 10.03
N LEU A 377 23.65 -17.76 10.19
CA LEU A 377 23.89 -19.17 10.47
C LEU A 377 23.42 -20.11 9.35
N GLY A 378 22.76 -19.57 8.32
CA GLY A 378 22.25 -20.33 7.18
C GLY A 378 20.86 -19.87 6.75
N SER A 379 20.39 -20.42 5.64
CA SER A 379 19.04 -20.17 5.12
C SER A 379 18.41 -21.47 4.61
N ASN A 380 17.09 -21.53 4.54
CA ASN A 380 16.36 -22.69 4.02
C ASN A 380 16.57 -22.93 2.51
N THR A 381 16.97 -21.91 1.75
CA THR A 381 17.23 -21.96 0.31
C THR A 381 18.71 -22.12 -0.04
N GLY A 382 19.61 -22.11 0.95
CA GLY A 382 21.07 -22.14 0.72
C GLY A 382 21.64 -20.81 0.21
N GLY A 383 20.86 -19.73 0.26
CA GLY A 383 21.28 -18.36 -0.04
C GLY A 383 22.26 -17.77 0.97
N TRP A 384 22.85 -16.63 0.61
CA TRP A 384 23.93 -15.99 1.35
C TRP A 384 23.38 -15.08 2.46
N GLY A 385 24.19 -14.79 3.48
CA GLY A 385 23.85 -13.76 4.45
C GLY A 385 23.84 -12.39 3.76
N SER A 386 22.68 -11.77 3.66
CA SER A 386 22.55 -10.48 3.00
C SER A 386 21.38 -9.65 3.52
N ILE A 387 21.68 -8.40 3.85
CA ILE A 387 20.81 -7.49 4.59
C ILE A 387 20.74 -6.18 3.81
N TRP A 388 19.52 -5.81 3.37
CA TRP A 388 19.23 -4.50 2.78
C TRP A 388 19.37 -3.41 3.83
N GLU A 389 18.83 -3.61 5.04
CA GLU A 389 18.90 -2.61 6.12
C GLU A 389 18.88 -3.30 7.50
N LEU A 390 19.72 -2.81 8.41
CA LEU A 390 19.72 -3.12 9.84
C LEU A 390 19.46 -1.83 10.61
N SER A 391 18.35 -1.76 11.32
CA SER A 391 18.00 -0.63 12.18
C SER A 391 18.12 -1.00 13.65
N LEU A 392 18.67 -0.10 14.46
CA LEU A 392 18.79 -0.26 15.92
C LEU A 392 18.06 0.88 16.60
N HIS A 393 17.22 0.58 17.59
CA HIS A 393 16.31 1.55 18.19
C HIS A 393 16.55 1.67 19.68
N GLY A 394 16.60 2.91 20.18
CA GLY A 394 16.65 3.25 21.60
C GLY A 394 15.33 3.87 22.07
N ASP A 395 15.41 4.76 23.05
CA ASP A 395 14.24 5.50 23.58
C ASP A 395 13.90 6.77 22.75
N GLU A 396 14.78 7.17 21.84
CA GLU A 396 14.63 8.38 21.04
C GLU A 396 13.74 8.15 19.80
N PHE A 397 12.86 9.11 19.52
CA PHE A 397 12.05 9.16 18.32
C PHE A 397 12.45 10.39 17.49
N VAL A 398 12.42 10.26 16.16
CA VAL A 398 12.65 11.35 15.22
C VAL A 398 11.42 11.63 14.40
N GLU A 399 11.22 12.91 14.16
CA GLU A 399 10.18 13.45 13.30
C GLU A 399 10.60 13.30 11.84
N VAL A 400 9.89 12.46 11.09
CA VAL A 400 10.12 12.17 9.67
C VAL A 400 8.93 12.65 8.88
N ASP A 401 9.12 13.70 8.07
CA ASP A 401 8.17 14.11 7.05
C ASP A 401 8.04 13.00 5.99
N PRO A 402 6.91 12.27 5.91
CA PRO A 402 6.74 11.15 4.99
C PRO A 402 6.65 11.62 3.53
N GLU A 403 6.15 12.83 3.29
CA GLU A 403 6.13 13.44 1.95
C GLU A 403 7.54 13.78 1.50
N LYS A 404 8.39 14.30 2.39
CA LYS A 404 9.81 14.49 2.10
C LYS A 404 10.52 13.15 1.87
N ALA A 405 10.33 12.16 2.73
CA ALA A 405 10.94 10.85 2.56
C ALA A 405 10.50 10.14 1.26
N ALA A 406 9.21 10.25 0.91
CA ALA A 406 8.69 9.74 -0.35
C ALA A 406 9.31 10.46 -1.57
N ARG A 407 9.43 11.80 -1.51
CA ARG A 407 10.10 12.59 -2.54
C ARG A 407 11.58 12.24 -2.68
N GLU A 408 12.28 12.01 -1.58
CA GLU A 408 13.69 11.60 -1.59
C GLU A 408 13.85 10.19 -2.18
N ALA A 409 12.96 9.25 -1.83
CA ALA A 409 12.94 7.92 -2.43
C ALA A 409 12.61 7.96 -3.93
N GLU A 410 11.67 8.79 -4.35
CA GLU A 410 11.34 9.00 -5.76
C GLU A 410 12.53 9.64 -6.51
N ALA A 411 13.15 10.67 -5.94
CA ALA A 411 14.34 11.28 -6.51
C ALA A 411 15.49 10.28 -6.67
N ALA A 412 15.65 9.33 -5.74
CA ALA A 412 16.63 8.26 -5.86
C ALA A 412 16.30 7.30 -7.02
N VAL A 413 15.03 6.99 -7.27
CA VAL A 413 14.60 6.20 -8.44
C VAL A 413 14.85 6.96 -9.75
N LEU A 414 14.60 8.28 -9.74
CA LEU A 414 14.76 9.14 -10.92
C LEU A 414 16.21 9.58 -11.16
N ALA A 415 17.14 9.34 -10.23
CA ALA A 415 18.51 9.82 -10.32
C ALA A 415 19.26 9.35 -11.58
N ASP A 416 18.94 8.14 -12.05
CA ASP A 416 19.52 7.52 -13.24
C ASP A 416 18.66 7.72 -14.51
N VAL A 417 17.58 8.49 -14.42
CA VAL A 417 16.66 8.77 -15.54
C VAL A 417 16.93 10.17 -16.08
N GLY A 418 17.03 10.30 -17.41
CA GLY A 418 17.23 11.58 -18.08
C GLY A 418 16.13 11.86 -19.10
N ALA A 419 15.66 13.11 -19.14
CA ALA A 419 14.76 13.61 -20.17
C ALA A 419 15.37 14.82 -20.89
N PRO A 420 14.99 15.09 -22.15
CA PRO A 420 15.39 16.32 -22.85
C PRO A 420 14.92 17.58 -22.14
N GLU A 421 15.54 18.72 -22.44
CA GLU A 421 15.10 20.03 -21.93
C GLU A 421 13.62 20.30 -22.29
N GLY A 422 12.84 20.76 -21.31
CA GLY A 422 11.42 21.05 -21.47
C GLY A 422 10.47 19.90 -21.09
N PHE A 423 10.98 18.79 -20.56
CA PHE A 423 10.18 17.69 -20.01
C PHE A 423 10.36 17.56 -18.50
N ASP A 424 9.25 17.33 -17.79
CA ASP A 424 9.25 16.96 -16.38
C ASP A 424 9.26 15.42 -16.23
N MET A 425 9.86 14.93 -15.15
CA MET A 425 9.92 13.50 -14.83
C MET A 425 9.28 13.23 -13.48
N THR A 426 8.34 12.29 -13.44
CA THR A 426 7.67 11.81 -12.23
C THR A 426 7.62 10.29 -12.23
N LEU A 427 7.52 9.68 -11.05
CA LEU A 427 7.20 8.27 -10.92
C LEU A 427 5.68 8.06 -10.96
N PHE A 428 5.14 7.83 -12.16
CA PHE A 428 3.70 7.72 -12.38
C PHE A 428 3.03 6.57 -11.58
N ALA A 429 3.64 5.38 -11.57
CA ALA A 429 3.17 4.24 -10.80
C ALA A 429 4.33 3.29 -10.44
N LYS A 430 4.20 2.56 -9.33
CA LYS A 430 5.17 1.56 -8.87
C LYS A 430 4.47 0.35 -8.25
N PRO A 431 5.15 -0.79 -8.03
CA PRO A 431 4.61 -1.88 -7.22
C PRO A 431 4.08 -1.40 -5.86
N PRO A 432 2.90 -1.86 -5.42
CA PRO A 432 2.10 -2.92 -6.03
C PRO A 432 1.11 -2.46 -7.11
N ALA A 433 0.94 -1.15 -7.34
CA ALA A 433 -0.09 -0.60 -8.22
C ALA A 433 -0.01 -1.17 -9.65
N VAL A 434 1.20 -1.37 -10.16
CA VAL A 434 1.50 -2.14 -11.38
C VAL A 434 2.80 -2.91 -11.17
N ASN A 435 2.83 -4.16 -11.66
CA ASN A 435 4.02 -5.01 -11.67
C ASN A 435 4.19 -5.60 -13.07
N TYR A 436 5.43 -5.86 -13.49
CA TYR A 436 5.77 -6.45 -14.81
C TYR A 436 5.11 -5.75 -16.02
N PRO A 437 5.20 -4.40 -16.13
CA PRO A 437 4.62 -3.69 -17.26
C PRO A 437 5.32 -4.05 -18.57
N VAL A 438 4.57 -4.19 -19.67
CA VAL A 438 5.11 -4.47 -21.00
C VAL A 438 4.76 -3.40 -22.02
N PHE A 439 3.49 -2.99 -22.10
CA PHE A 439 3.02 -1.91 -22.96
C PHE A 439 2.17 -0.91 -22.17
N VAL A 440 2.11 0.30 -22.70
CA VAL A 440 1.23 1.36 -22.22
C VAL A 440 0.43 1.97 -23.38
N ALA A 441 -0.82 2.34 -23.14
CA ALA A 441 -1.63 3.13 -24.06
C ALA A 441 -2.36 4.23 -23.27
N SER A 442 -2.42 5.43 -23.81
CA SER A 442 -3.15 6.54 -23.21
C SER A 442 -4.45 6.82 -23.95
N ALA A 443 -5.51 7.09 -23.19
CA ALA A 443 -6.71 7.72 -23.70
C ALA A 443 -6.56 9.27 -23.66
N PRO A 444 -7.34 10.02 -24.46
CA PRO A 444 -7.25 11.48 -24.53
C PRO A 444 -7.51 12.22 -23.21
N ASP A 445 -8.15 11.57 -22.24
CA ASP A 445 -8.43 12.13 -20.91
C ASP A 445 -7.27 11.94 -19.92
N GLY A 446 -6.14 11.39 -20.36
CA GLY A 446 -4.97 11.11 -19.51
C GLY A 446 -5.02 9.73 -18.84
N THR A 447 -6.09 8.95 -19.02
CA THR A 447 -6.12 7.56 -18.54
C THR A 447 -5.03 6.74 -19.22
N VAL A 448 -4.22 6.03 -18.43
CA VAL A 448 -3.15 5.15 -18.93
C VAL A 448 -3.52 3.70 -18.67
N TYR A 449 -3.64 2.93 -19.74
CA TYR A 449 -3.74 1.47 -19.68
C TYR A 449 -2.35 0.86 -19.70
N VAL A 450 -2.10 -0.11 -18.82
CA VAL A 450 -0.81 -0.78 -18.70
C VAL A 450 -1.00 -2.29 -18.81
N SER A 451 -0.31 -2.90 -19.75
CA SER A 451 -0.31 -4.35 -19.90
C SER A 451 0.70 -5.01 -18.97
N VAL A 452 0.30 -6.08 -18.30
CA VAL A 452 1.09 -6.81 -17.30
C VAL A 452 1.30 -8.23 -17.77
N ASP A 453 2.56 -8.62 -17.98
CA ASP A 453 2.94 -9.97 -18.43
C ASP A 453 3.78 -10.69 -17.37
N LYS A 454 3.09 -11.47 -16.52
CA LYS A 454 3.73 -12.39 -15.59
C LYS A 454 4.17 -13.69 -16.28
N ASN A 455 3.59 -14.04 -17.43
CA ASN A 455 3.96 -15.24 -18.19
C ASN A 455 5.42 -15.15 -18.72
N GLY A 456 5.85 -13.94 -19.08
CA GLY A 456 7.23 -13.68 -19.51
C GLY A 456 8.24 -13.64 -18.35
N SER A 457 7.78 -13.35 -17.13
CA SER A 457 8.64 -12.96 -16.00
C SER A 457 8.76 -14.01 -14.89
N LEU A 458 7.75 -14.88 -14.70
CA LEU A 458 7.68 -15.80 -13.56
C LEU A 458 7.62 -17.26 -14.00
N ASP A 459 6.51 -17.65 -14.65
CA ASP A 459 6.23 -19.00 -15.12
C ASP A 459 5.38 -18.93 -16.39
N ARG A 460 5.00 -20.06 -16.98
CA ARG A 460 4.24 -20.11 -18.24
C ARG A 460 2.83 -20.66 -18.06
N ASP A 461 2.30 -20.60 -16.85
CA ASP A 461 0.94 -21.04 -16.58
C ASP A 461 -0.06 -20.06 -17.18
N ALA A 462 -1.28 -20.53 -17.47
CA ALA A 462 -2.36 -19.67 -17.91
C ALA A 462 -2.86 -18.75 -16.79
N ASN A 463 -3.58 -17.69 -17.17
CA ASN A 463 -4.22 -16.70 -16.30
C ASN A 463 -3.23 -15.95 -15.39
N ARG A 464 -2.11 -15.51 -15.97
CA ARG A 464 -1.04 -14.79 -15.29
C ARG A 464 -1.00 -13.31 -15.70
N GLY A 465 -1.33 -13.00 -16.95
CA GLY A 465 -1.34 -11.63 -17.45
C GLY A 465 -2.61 -10.85 -17.12
N ALA A 466 -2.55 -9.53 -17.28
CA ALA A 466 -3.65 -8.61 -17.01
C ALA A 466 -3.46 -7.26 -17.72
N ILE A 467 -4.52 -6.46 -17.79
CA ILE A 467 -4.47 -5.05 -18.12
C ILE A 467 -4.92 -4.23 -16.91
N TYR A 468 -4.14 -3.22 -16.55
CA TYR A 468 -4.51 -2.23 -15.53
C TYR A 468 -4.88 -0.90 -16.18
N ARG A 469 -5.79 -0.16 -15.56
CA ARG A 469 -6.16 1.22 -15.91
C ARG A 469 -5.72 2.13 -14.77
N LEU A 470 -4.92 3.13 -15.10
CA LEU A 470 -4.33 4.10 -14.17
C LEU A 470 -4.81 5.51 -14.49
N ARG A 471 -5.10 6.31 -13.46
CA ARG A 471 -5.46 7.72 -13.63
C ARG A 471 -4.80 8.62 -12.62
N ASP A 472 -4.34 9.76 -13.13
CA ASP A 472 -3.98 10.95 -12.40
C ASP A 472 -5.21 11.85 -12.33
N LEU A 473 -5.72 12.08 -11.12
CA LEU A 473 -6.96 12.80 -10.87
C LEU A 473 -6.71 14.26 -10.46
N ASP A 474 -5.50 14.58 -9.98
CA ASP A 474 -5.14 15.92 -9.50
C ASP A 474 -4.14 16.66 -10.40
N GLY A 475 -3.59 15.98 -11.40
CA GLY A 475 -2.67 16.50 -12.41
C GLY A 475 -1.24 16.65 -11.92
N ASP A 476 -0.83 15.96 -10.85
CA ASP A 476 0.52 16.04 -10.29
C ASP A 476 1.56 15.15 -11.00
N GLY A 477 1.11 14.39 -12.02
CA GLY A 477 1.92 13.44 -12.76
C GLY A 477 2.06 12.07 -12.08
N ARG A 478 1.15 11.70 -11.17
CA ARG A 478 1.10 10.40 -10.48
C ARG A 478 -0.28 9.76 -10.61
N ALA A 479 -0.32 8.43 -10.60
CA ALA A 479 -1.57 7.69 -10.60
C ALA A 479 -2.20 7.65 -9.19
N ASP A 480 -3.36 8.27 -9.03
CA ASP A 480 -4.22 8.19 -7.84
C ASP A 480 -5.14 6.96 -7.85
N GLU A 481 -5.48 6.49 -9.04
CA GLU A 481 -6.36 5.34 -9.27
C GLU A 481 -5.59 4.23 -10.00
N SER A 482 -5.69 2.99 -9.52
CA SER A 482 -5.30 1.78 -10.26
C SER A 482 -6.42 0.77 -10.20
N LYS A 483 -6.89 0.33 -11.37
CA LYS A 483 -7.95 -0.69 -11.51
C LYS A 483 -7.50 -1.83 -12.40
N LEU A 484 -7.89 -3.04 -12.05
CA LEU A 484 -7.76 -4.21 -12.91
C LEU A 484 -8.81 -4.13 -14.02
N PHE A 485 -8.43 -3.57 -15.17
CA PHE A 485 -9.31 -3.36 -16.31
C PHE A 485 -9.70 -4.69 -16.97
N VAL A 486 -8.72 -5.58 -17.19
CA VAL A 486 -8.97 -6.94 -17.67
C VAL A 486 -8.11 -7.92 -16.90
N ALA A 487 -8.74 -8.94 -16.33
CA ALA A 487 -8.06 -10.04 -15.66
C ALA A 487 -7.73 -11.17 -16.65
N ASN A 488 -6.67 -11.93 -16.35
CA ASN A 488 -6.37 -13.21 -17.01
C ASN A 488 -6.16 -13.12 -18.54
N VAL A 489 -5.64 -12.00 -19.02
CA VAL A 489 -5.22 -11.85 -20.42
C VAL A 489 -3.75 -12.22 -20.49
N ASP A 490 -3.45 -13.44 -20.92
CA ASP A 490 -2.07 -13.93 -20.94
C ASP A 490 -1.23 -13.26 -22.02
N SER A 491 0.01 -12.91 -21.67
CA SER A 491 0.94 -12.19 -22.54
C SER A 491 0.29 -11.07 -23.38
N PRO A 492 -0.26 -10.02 -22.74
CA PRO A 492 -0.83 -8.87 -23.44
C PRO A 492 0.31 -7.99 -23.98
N ARG A 493 0.84 -8.37 -25.15
CA ARG A 493 2.07 -7.88 -25.74
C ARG A 493 1.84 -6.81 -26.81
N GLY A 494 0.78 -6.02 -26.66
CA GLY A 494 0.54 -4.82 -27.44
C GLY A 494 -0.82 -4.25 -27.06
N ILE A 495 -0.91 -2.95 -26.83
CA ILE A 495 -2.19 -2.27 -26.54
C ILE A 495 -2.26 -0.92 -27.24
N VAL A 496 -3.43 -0.56 -27.75
CA VAL A 496 -3.73 0.79 -28.24
C VAL A 496 -5.18 1.14 -27.95
N TRP A 497 -5.41 2.35 -27.45
CA TRP A 497 -6.74 2.86 -27.16
C TRP A 497 -7.29 3.63 -28.36
N ASP A 498 -8.58 3.47 -28.65
CA ASP A 498 -9.31 4.28 -29.63
C ASP A 498 -10.79 4.38 -29.25
N HIS A 499 -11.33 5.60 -29.31
CA HIS A 499 -12.73 5.96 -29.10
C HIS A 499 -13.39 5.49 -27.78
N ASP A 500 -13.70 4.20 -27.67
CA ASP A 500 -14.47 3.56 -26.60
C ASP A 500 -13.87 2.21 -26.17
N ARG A 501 -12.73 1.82 -26.74
CA ARG A 501 -12.17 0.48 -26.56
C ARG A 501 -10.65 0.45 -26.53
N LEU A 502 -10.16 -0.62 -25.91
CA LEU A 502 -8.74 -0.97 -25.92
C LEU A 502 -8.54 -2.18 -26.84
N TYR A 503 -7.76 -2.01 -27.90
CA TYR A 503 -7.30 -3.14 -28.70
C TYR A 503 -6.08 -3.75 -28.03
N VAL A 504 -6.08 -5.07 -27.89
CA VAL A 504 -5.06 -5.82 -27.18
C VAL A 504 -4.60 -6.97 -28.07
N MET A 505 -3.30 -6.99 -28.38
CA MET A 505 -2.62 -8.15 -28.95
C MET A 505 -2.20 -9.08 -27.82
N HIS A 506 -2.85 -10.23 -27.70
CA HIS A 506 -2.58 -11.22 -26.67
C HIS A 506 -2.68 -12.63 -27.26
N PRO A 507 -1.58 -13.41 -27.35
CA PRO A 507 -1.64 -14.72 -27.98
C PRO A 507 -2.72 -15.64 -27.37
N PRO A 508 -3.56 -16.31 -28.20
CA PRO A 508 -3.43 -16.43 -29.65
C PRO A 508 -4.25 -15.41 -30.47
N HIS A 509 -4.75 -14.33 -29.88
CA HIS A 509 -5.78 -13.46 -30.47
C HIS A 509 -5.39 -11.96 -30.54
N LEU A 510 -6.13 -11.25 -31.38
CA LEU A 510 -6.32 -9.81 -31.25
C LEU A 510 -7.76 -9.58 -30.77
N SER A 511 -7.93 -8.93 -29.63
CA SER A 511 -9.25 -8.59 -29.09
C SER A 511 -9.41 -7.08 -28.89
N ALA A 512 -10.65 -6.63 -28.89
CA ALA A 512 -11.04 -5.33 -28.36
C ALA A 512 -11.80 -5.51 -27.05
N TYR A 513 -11.46 -4.71 -26.04
CA TYR A 513 -12.14 -4.67 -24.76
C TYR A 513 -12.88 -3.35 -24.59
N ILE A 514 -14.14 -3.43 -24.19
CA ILE A 514 -15.07 -2.29 -24.08
C ILE A 514 -15.60 -2.22 -22.65
N ASP A 515 -15.64 -1.00 -22.11
CA ASP A 515 -16.22 -0.64 -20.82
C ASP A 515 -17.45 0.21 -21.10
N HIS A 516 -18.63 -0.41 -21.02
CA HIS A 516 -19.91 0.19 -21.40
C HIS A 516 -20.42 1.14 -20.33
N ASP A 517 -20.24 0.79 -19.05
CA ASP A 517 -20.74 1.57 -17.93
C ASP A 517 -19.74 2.61 -17.37
N ARG A 518 -18.50 2.57 -17.87
CA ARG A 518 -17.38 3.46 -17.55
C ARG A 518 -16.94 3.35 -16.09
N ASP A 519 -17.11 2.19 -15.48
CA ASP A 519 -16.62 1.92 -14.13
C ASP A 519 -15.10 1.68 -14.07
N GLY A 520 -14.45 1.55 -15.23
CA GLY A 520 -13.01 1.29 -15.36
C GLY A 520 -12.64 -0.19 -15.41
N ILE A 521 -13.60 -1.07 -15.70
CA ILE A 521 -13.45 -2.51 -15.92
C ILE A 521 -14.06 -2.85 -17.30
N ALA A 522 -13.45 -3.76 -18.05
CA ALA A 522 -14.02 -4.19 -19.32
C ALA A 522 -15.25 -5.10 -19.11
N ASP A 523 -16.37 -4.72 -19.73
CA ASP A 523 -17.63 -5.48 -19.74
C ASP A 523 -17.67 -6.52 -20.88
N GLU A 524 -16.99 -6.22 -21.98
CA GLU A 524 -17.08 -6.99 -23.22
C GLU A 524 -15.70 -7.24 -23.83
N GLU A 525 -15.47 -8.48 -24.26
CA GLU A 525 -14.38 -8.85 -25.16
C GLU A 525 -14.92 -9.18 -26.55
N GLN A 526 -14.40 -8.51 -27.58
CA GLN A 526 -14.63 -8.82 -28.98
C GLN A 526 -13.35 -9.33 -29.63
N VAL A 527 -13.29 -10.63 -29.95
CA VAL A 527 -12.14 -11.20 -30.68
C VAL A 527 -12.21 -10.77 -32.15
N LEU A 528 -11.27 -9.92 -32.57
CA LEU A 528 -11.18 -9.35 -33.92
C LEU A 528 -10.43 -10.27 -34.89
N VAL A 529 -9.37 -10.92 -34.41
CA VAL A 529 -8.61 -11.92 -35.18
C VAL A 529 -8.29 -13.11 -34.28
N LYS A 530 -8.76 -14.29 -34.69
CA LYS A 530 -8.46 -15.57 -34.04
C LYS A 530 -7.14 -16.13 -34.54
N ASP A 531 -6.46 -16.92 -33.71
CA ASP A 531 -5.27 -17.70 -34.05
C ASP A 531 -4.18 -16.91 -34.81
N ILE A 532 -4.00 -15.63 -34.47
CA ILE A 532 -2.92 -14.79 -34.99
C ILE A 532 -1.59 -15.06 -34.28
N ALA A 533 -1.55 -16.00 -33.36
CA ALA A 533 -0.34 -16.61 -32.82
C ALA A 533 -0.63 -18.06 -32.40
N PHE A 534 0.40 -18.81 -32.05
CA PHE A 534 0.23 -20.11 -31.40
C PHE A 534 -0.30 -19.93 -29.97
N GLY A 535 -1.11 -20.88 -29.51
CA GLY A 535 -1.52 -20.94 -28.10
C GLY A 535 -0.41 -21.51 -27.22
N PHE A 536 -0.52 -21.29 -25.91
CA PHE A 536 0.48 -21.69 -24.91
C PHE A 536 0.75 -23.20 -24.85
N ALA A 537 -0.21 -24.04 -25.22
CA ALA A 537 -0.02 -25.49 -25.29
C ALA A 537 1.01 -25.90 -26.35
N ASP A 538 1.14 -25.10 -27.42
CA ASP A 538 2.03 -25.39 -28.53
C ASP A 538 3.34 -24.61 -28.42
N ARG A 539 3.27 -23.33 -28.02
CA ARG A 539 4.44 -22.46 -27.95
C ARG A 539 4.25 -21.31 -26.94
N PRO A 540 5.30 -20.94 -26.17
CA PRO A 540 5.29 -19.69 -25.41
C PRO A 540 5.16 -18.47 -26.33
N ALA A 541 4.73 -17.33 -25.80
CA ALA A 541 4.57 -16.05 -26.51
C ALA A 541 5.89 -15.46 -27.09
N ASP A 542 7.02 -16.13 -26.88
CA ASP A 542 8.32 -15.76 -27.41
C ASP A 542 8.40 -15.89 -28.94
N HIS A 543 8.90 -14.85 -29.61
CA HIS A 543 8.96 -14.75 -31.08
C HIS A 543 7.60 -14.94 -31.80
N THR A 544 6.51 -14.53 -31.15
CA THR A 544 5.14 -14.61 -31.68
C THR A 544 4.58 -13.22 -32.08
N SER A 545 3.27 -13.04 -32.02
CA SER A 545 2.61 -11.77 -32.34
C SER A 545 2.71 -10.80 -31.18
N ASN A 546 3.13 -9.58 -31.50
CA ASN A 546 3.41 -8.48 -30.58
C ASN A 546 2.83 -7.20 -31.18
N GLY A 547 2.69 -6.15 -30.37
CA GLY A 547 2.39 -4.80 -30.80
C GLY A 547 1.02 -4.65 -31.47
N VAL A 548 0.37 -3.53 -31.20
CA VAL A 548 -0.75 -3.08 -32.02
C VAL A 548 -0.69 -1.57 -32.04
N THR A 549 -0.66 -0.99 -33.23
CA THR A 549 -0.61 0.46 -33.42
C THR A 549 -1.68 0.86 -34.41
N LEU A 550 -2.42 1.92 -34.11
CA LEU A 550 -3.42 2.49 -35.02
C LEU A 550 -2.73 3.47 -35.99
N GLY A 551 -2.83 3.19 -37.29
CA GLY A 551 -2.38 4.09 -38.35
C GLY A 551 -3.39 5.22 -38.61
N ILE A 552 -2.91 6.34 -39.14
CA ILE A 552 -3.77 7.49 -39.51
C ILE A 552 -4.77 7.16 -40.64
N ASP A 553 -4.57 6.06 -41.36
CA ASP A 553 -5.53 5.51 -42.34
C ASP A 553 -6.64 4.67 -41.69
N GLY A 554 -6.65 4.56 -40.36
CA GLY A 554 -7.66 3.85 -39.59
C GLY A 554 -7.47 2.33 -39.58
N TRP A 555 -6.27 1.82 -39.88
CA TRP A 555 -5.94 0.40 -39.79
C TRP A 555 -5.12 0.10 -38.53
N LEU A 556 -5.33 -1.09 -37.96
CA LEU A 556 -4.48 -1.63 -36.90
C LEU A 556 -3.30 -2.37 -37.53
N TYR A 557 -2.08 -2.03 -37.12
CA TYR A 557 -0.83 -2.64 -37.57
C TYR A 557 -0.23 -3.49 -36.45
N LEU A 558 0.02 -4.75 -36.76
CA LEU A 558 0.37 -5.82 -35.83
C LEU A 558 1.79 -6.29 -36.14
N ALA A 559 2.66 -6.30 -35.15
CA ALA A 559 4.01 -6.82 -35.28
C ALA A 559 4.00 -8.35 -35.15
N ILE A 560 4.58 -9.06 -36.11
CA ILE A 560 4.57 -10.52 -36.12
C ILE A 560 6.00 -11.04 -36.10
N GLY A 561 6.29 -11.93 -35.14
CA GLY A 561 7.54 -12.67 -35.05
C GLY A 561 7.67 -13.80 -36.06
N ASP A 562 8.86 -14.39 -36.17
CA ASP A 562 9.26 -15.32 -37.24
C ASP A 562 8.57 -16.68 -37.17
N PHE A 563 8.02 -17.04 -36.02
CA PHE A 563 7.11 -18.19 -35.93
C PHE A 563 5.77 -17.94 -36.62
N GLY A 564 5.34 -16.68 -36.69
CA GLY A 564 4.09 -16.27 -37.29
C GLY A 564 2.89 -17.05 -36.76
N PHE A 565 2.01 -17.46 -37.67
CA PHE A 565 0.77 -18.16 -37.38
C PHE A 565 0.29 -19.00 -38.57
N MET A 566 -0.51 -20.02 -38.26
CA MET A 566 -0.88 -21.04 -39.25
C MET A 566 -2.23 -20.79 -39.92
N GLN A 567 -3.16 -20.14 -39.22
CA GLN A 567 -4.57 -20.10 -39.61
C GLN A 567 -5.33 -18.92 -39.00
N ALA A 568 -4.74 -17.73 -39.00
CA ALA A 568 -5.41 -16.55 -38.46
C ALA A 568 -6.72 -16.28 -39.21
N GLU A 569 -7.78 -15.93 -38.50
CA GLU A 569 -9.10 -15.69 -39.07
C GLU A 569 -9.65 -14.34 -38.59
N GLY A 570 -9.88 -13.42 -39.53
CA GLY A 570 -10.53 -12.13 -39.26
C GLY A 570 -12.05 -12.27 -39.10
N ALA A 571 -12.70 -11.21 -38.63
CA ALA A 571 -14.14 -11.18 -38.36
C ALA A 571 -15.01 -11.39 -39.62
N ASP A 572 -14.49 -11.07 -40.81
CA ASP A 572 -15.14 -11.34 -42.11
C ASP A 572 -14.91 -12.76 -42.64
N GLY A 573 -14.23 -13.62 -41.88
CA GLY A 573 -13.86 -14.98 -42.27
C GLY A 573 -12.62 -15.06 -43.16
N THR A 574 -11.92 -13.95 -43.41
CA THR A 574 -10.63 -13.96 -44.12
C THR A 574 -9.63 -14.81 -43.35
N LYS A 575 -9.06 -15.82 -44.01
CA LYS A 575 -8.04 -16.70 -43.44
C LYS A 575 -6.66 -16.35 -43.97
N LEU A 576 -5.69 -16.23 -43.08
CA LEU A 576 -4.32 -15.91 -43.42
C LEU A 576 -3.35 -16.90 -42.77
N GLN A 577 -2.32 -17.28 -43.52
CA GLN A 577 -1.17 -18.01 -43.00
C GLN A 577 0.08 -17.16 -43.22
N PHE A 578 0.90 -17.05 -42.18
CA PHE A 578 2.13 -16.28 -42.22
C PHE A 578 3.24 -17.01 -41.47
N ARG A 579 4.32 -17.39 -42.17
CA ARG A 579 5.45 -18.16 -41.64
C ARG A 579 6.76 -17.40 -41.81
N SER A 580 6.78 -16.19 -41.28
CA SER A 580 7.88 -15.23 -41.36
C SER A 580 7.58 -14.12 -40.37
N GLY A 581 8.59 -13.31 -40.02
CA GLY A 581 8.36 -12.08 -39.30
C GLY A 581 7.97 -10.96 -40.27
N GLY A 582 7.18 -10.02 -39.76
CA GLY A 582 6.69 -8.91 -40.57
C GLY A 582 5.63 -8.11 -39.86
N VAL A 583 4.82 -7.43 -40.68
CA VAL A 583 3.70 -6.62 -40.21
C VAL A 583 2.45 -7.12 -40.90
N VAL A 584 1.41 -7.39 -40.13
CA VAL A 584 0.06 -7.70 -40.59
C VAL A 584 -0.82 -6.51 -40.23
N ARG A 585 -1.87 -6.25 -41.02
CA ARG A 585 -2.86 -5.24 -40.65
C ARG A 585 -4.28 -5.76 -40.78
N VAL A 586 -5.18 -5.15 -40.00
CA VAL A 586 -6.60 -5.47 -39.97
C VAL A 586 -7.38 -4.19 -39.67
N ARG A 587 -8.63 -4.10 -40.11
CA ARG A 587 -9.50 -2.99 -39.72
C ARG A 587 -9.91 -3.11 -38.25
N PRO A 588 -10.26 -2.00 -37.59
CA PRO A 588 -10.75 -2.00 -36.20
C PRO A 588 -11.96 -2.90 -35.93
N ASP A 589 -12.75 -3.22 -36.95
CA ASP A 589 -13.87 -4.16 -36.89
C ASP A 589 -13.48 -5.63 -37.15
N GLY A 590 -12.18 -5.92 -37.26
CA GLY A 590 -11.64 -7.26 -37.53
C GLY A 590 -11.67 -7.68 -39.00
N THR A 591 -12.15 -6.84 -39.92
CA THR A 591 -12.23 -7.19 -41.35
C THR A 591 -10.96 -6.82 -42.13
N GLY A 592 -10.78 -7.43 -43.30
CA GLY A 592 -9.70 -7.08 -44.22
C GLY A 592 -8.29 -7.51 -43.78
N LEU A 593 -8.17 -8.57 -42.98
CA LEU A 593 -6.89 -9.10 -42.50
C LEU A 593 -5.90 -9.37 -43.65
N GLU A 594 -4.74 -8.70 -43.66
CA GLU A 594 -3.74 -8.85 -44.73
C GLU A 594 -2.28 -8.65 -44.27
N VAL A 595 -1.34 -9.21 -45.03
CA VAL A 595 0.10 -8.97 -44.81
C VAL A 595 0.47 -7.61 -45.37
N TYR A 596 1.01 -6.73 -44.53
CA TYR A 596 1.50 -5.41 -44.90
C TYR A 596 2.98 -5.43 -45.30
N SER A 597 3.82 -6.14 -44.54
CA SER A 597 5.26 -6.23 -44.78
C SER A 597 5.82 -7.58 -44.33
N ARG A 598 6.98 -7.95 -44.88
CA ARG A 598 7.72 -9.18 -44.60
C ARG A 598 9.19 -8.90 -44.44
N GLY A 599 9.90 -9.81 -43.77
CA GLY A 599 11.37 -9.85 -43.78
C GLY A 599 12.03 -9.32 -42.51
N THR A 600 11.25 -8.97 -41.49
CA THR A 600 11.75 -8.86 -40.12
C THR A 600 11.78 -10.25 -39.47
N ARG A 601 12.46 -10.37 -38.34
CA ARG A 601 12.51 -11.59 -37.52
C ARG A 601 11.51 -11.49 -36.38
N ASN A 602 11.70 -10.60 -35.42
CA ASN A 602 10.86 -10.52 -34.20
C ASN A 602 10.80 -9.10 -33.67
N ILE A 603 9.97 -8.28 -34.33
CA ILE A 603 9.72 -6.91 -33.92
C ILE A 603 8.70 -6.88 -32.77
N LEU A 604 8.88 -5.94 -31.83
CA LEU A 604 7.99 -5.78 -30.67
C LEU A 604 6.78 -4.90 -31.00
N GLU A 605 6.99 -3.79 -31.71
CA GLU A 605 5.95 -2.85 -32.15
C GLU A 605 6.40 -2.13 -33.43
N VAL A 606 5.46 -1.52 -34.15
CA VAL A 606 5.72 -0.64 -35.29
C VAL A 606 5.24 0.78 -34.94
N ALA A 607 6.19 1.70 -34.72
CA ALA A 607 5.86 3.10 -34.54
C ALA A 607 5.44 3.68 -35.91
N MET A 608 4.21 4.20 -36.00
CA MET A 608 3.69 4.84 -37.20
C MET A 608 3.69 6.35 -37.05
N ASP A 609 4.24 7.06 -38.04
CA ASP A 609 4.15 8.52 -38.10
C ASP A 609 2.85 8.97 -38.81
N PRO A 610 2.52 10.29 -38.76
CA PRO A 610 1.34 10.83 -39.45
C PRO A 610 1.35 10.74 -40.98
N LEU A 611 2.44 10.28 -41.59
CA LEU A 611 2.58 10.05 -43.03
C LEU A 611 2.53 8.54 -43.39
N LEU A 612 2.22 7.68 -42.41
CA LEU A 612 2.23 6.21 -42.52
C LEU A 612 3.62 5.60 -42.79
N ASN A 613 4.69 6.29 -42.42
CA ASN A 613 6.00 5.67 -42.35
C ASN A 613 6.06 4.81 -41.07
N GLY A 614 6.33 3.52 -41.24
CA GLY A 614 6.51 2.58 -40.14
C GLY A 614 7.98 2.43 -39.77
N PHE A 615 8.28 2.60 -38.49
CA PHE A 615 9.61 2.43 -37.91
C PHE A 615 9.58 1.32 -36.88
N THR A 616 10.56 0.43 -36.93
CA THR A 616 10.68 -0.66 -35.97
C THR A 616 12.14 -1.07 -35.81
N ARG A 617 12.45 -1.71 -34.68
CA ARG A 617 13.75 -2.32 -34.43
C ARG A 617 13.56 -3.82 -34.40
N ASP A 618 14.22 -4.50 -35.34
CA ASP A 618 14.23 -5.96 -35.37
C ASP A 618 15.19 -6.52 -34.31
N ASN A 619 14.88 -7.70 -33.78
CA ASN A 619 15.71 -8.35 -32.77
C ASN A 619 17.01 -8.90 -33.39
N THR A 620 18.15 -8.33 -33.01
CA THR A 620 19.50 -8.70 -33.51
C THR A 620 20.29 -9.61 -32.56
N ASN A 621 19.72 -10.01 -31.41
CA ASN A 621 20.48 -10.51 -30.27
C ASN A 621 20.58 -12.03 -30.08
N ASP A 622 20.26 -12.85 -31.10
CA ASP A 622 20.49 -14.30 -31.04
C ASP A 622 21.48 -14.79 -32.10
#